data_AF-A0A0V0GB30-F1
#
_entry.id   AF-A0A0V0GB30-F1
#
_cell.length_a   1.000
_cell.length_b   1.000
_cell.length_c   1.000
_cell.angle_alpha   90.00
_cell.angle_beta   90.00
_cell.angle_gamma   90.00
#
_symmetry.space_group_name_H-M   'P 1'
#
loop_
_entity.id
_entity.type
_entity.pdbx_description
1 polymer ?
#
loop_
_entity_poly.entity_id
_entity_poly.type
_entity_poly.pdbx_seq_one_letter_code
_entity_poly.pdbx_strand_id
1 'polypeptide(L)'
;MISLINKGKVCVGSKLAIMGAESINPDQICDPLKVIKECRLKVCTNSCRRARWDSKMGFVNSPCLSSIQLSSVLPHGGVVGKTSALVSRVYPILHMSKDSEGKTVFRNERTQSVEEARYEKIYNEKAEELYEQVWREVEQKYKKNIDVDMYSKDINTLTEPDILWNIIEQTCDPATQGLLSNEQLKLVADYREQILSKMRQEVQDLIKVKMRDILPERHIVKLLKVRLVDCEKEIQALLTIWRPTEEICSILKENKIISFTHLCACGTRERVLQLTNTRQTRYQEVSSFASNKFLRRVTCLSELKPVGVTKPVGLLSSEIDVIGIVIYIKHPDHPKGLTIVYLTNLEGEYIAISFWTALKVFGCEDVLTEDSLVCCYNLQWRTGSGAWRIPNVFATELSVFTQHPKLSHLKLEFSKIKSLLSFEKTTDRIAEHKLQLLAMLKKREYSSVGSGQMEYVSTSENQADITPVQKKIRKLSTCGRPPPLAPLPLFSRSPEVLQDFRSPCRVPGSPLRSFSESNKS
;
A
#
# COMPACT_ATOMS: atom_id res chain seq x y z
N MET A 1 28.99 -0.85 3.14
CA MET A 1 30.36 -0.31 3.09
C MET A 1 31.12 -0.55 4.37
N ILE A 2 30.61 -0.09 5.53
CA ILE A 2 31.25 -0.27 6.85
C ILE A 2 31.68 -1.72 7.11
N SER A 3 30.79 -2.69 6.89
CA SER A 3 31.14 -4.12 7.05
C SER A 3 32.29 -4.57 6.13
N LEU A 4 32.43 -4.00 4.93
CA LEU A 4 33.53 -4.32 4.02
C LEU A 4 34.85 -3.71 4.50
N ILE A 5 34.81 -2.52 5.09
CA ILE A 5 35.98 -1.85 5.70
C ILE A 5 36.44 -2.64 6.93
N ASN A 6 35.53 -2.98 7.84
CA ASN A 6 35.84 -3.75 9.04
C ASN A 6 36.43 -5.14 8.72
N LYS A 7 36.04 -5.72 7.59
CA LYS A 7 36.57 -7.00 7.08
C LYS A 7 37.87 -6.84 6.27
N GLY A 8 38.42 -5.64 6.16
CA GLY A 8 39.63 -5.35 5.38
C GLY A 8 39.46 -5.49 3.86
N LYS A 9 38.24 -5.65 3.35
CA LYS A 9 37.98 -5.77 1.89
C LYS A 9 38.13 -4.44 1.16
N VAL A 10 37.93 -3.33 1.88
CA VAL A 10 38.22 -1.97 1.44
C VAL A 10 39.14 -1.36 2.49
N CYS A 11 40.35 -1.00 2.08
CA CYS A 11 41.38 -0.43 2.95
C CYS A 11 41.94 0.85 2.34
N VAL A 12 42.72 1.61 3.13
CA VAL A 12 43.44 2.78 2.64
C VAL A 12 44.31 2.38 1.44
N GLY A 13 44.24 3.15 0.35
CA GLY A 13 44.90 2.83 -0.92
C GLY A 13 44.05 2.01 -1.91
N SER A 14 42.89 1.49 -1.49
CA SER A 14 41.96 0.82 -2.40
C SER A 14 41.33 1.81 -3.40
N LYS A 15 41.45 1.54 -4.70
CA LYS A 15 40.73 2.28 -5.73
C LYS A 15 39.30 1.78 -5.87
N LEU A 16 38.33 2.69 -5.86
CA LEU A 16 36.91 2.39 -5.99
C LEU A 16 36.33 3.13 -7.19
N ALA A 17 35.53 2.42 -7.99
CA ALA A 17 34.66 3.03 -8.96
C ALA A 17 33.29 3.23 -8.31
N ILE A 18 32.73 4.44 -8.44
CA ILE A 18 31.51 4.86 -7.74
C ILE A 18 30.57 5.52 -8.75
N MET A 19 29.30 5.15 -8.71
CA MET A 19 28.22 5.79 -9.46
C MET A 19 27.24 6.47 -8.50
N GLY A 20 26.76 7.67 -8.84
CA GLY A 20 25.71 8.37 -8.07
C GLY A 20 26.13 8.71 -6.64
N ALA A 21 27.37 9.17 -6.45
CA ALA A 21 27.78 9.71 -5.15
C ALA A 21 27.09 11.05 -4.89
N GLU A 22 26.66 11.29 -3.65
CA GLU A 22 25.95 12.51 -3.25
C GLU A 22 26.79 13.30 -2.26
N SER A 23 26.85 14.62 -2.41
CA SER A 23 27.42 15.49 -1.37
C SER A 23 26.39 15.72 -0.26
N ILE A 24 26.80 15.59 0.99
CA ILE A 24 26.00 15.90 2.18
C ILE A 24 26.49 17.24 2.74
N ASN A 25 25.56 18.15 3.02
CA ASN A 25 25.79 19.54 3.45
C ASN A 25 26.55 20.39 2.41
N PRO A 26 26.02 20.54 1.18
CA PRO A 26 26.69 21.25 0.10
C PRO A 26 26.57 22.78 0.20
N ASP A 27 26.16 23.32 1.34
CA ASP A 27 25.55 24.67 1.45
C ASP A 27 26.50 25.81 1.04
N GLN A 28 27.80 25.53 0.87
CA GLN A 28 28.75 26.48 0.28
C GLN A 28 29.71 25.80 -0.69
N ILE A 29 29.95 26.48 -1.82
CA ILE A 29 31.09 26.21 -2.70
C ILE A 29 32.35 26.43 -1.86
N CYS A 30 33.13 25.37 -1.67
CA CYS A 30 34.36 25.42 -0.90
C CYS A 30 35.56 24.98 -1.75
N ASP A 31 36.71 25.58 -1.47
CA ASP A 31 37.99 25.08 -1.95
C ASP A 31 38.21 23.68 -1.35
N PRO A 32 38.59 22.66 -2.16
CA PRO A 32 38.86 21.30 -1.68
C PRO A 32 39.84 21.21 -0.49
N LEU A 33 40.73 22.19 -0.32
CA LEU A 33 41.67 22.26 0.81
C LEU A 33 41.09 22.96 2.04
N LYS A 34 39.97 23.68 1.90
CA LYS A 34 39.30 24.45 2.97
C LYS A 34 37.94 23.86 3.35
N VAL A 35 37.73 22.58 3.06
CA VAL A 35 36.45 21.88 3.28
C VAL A 35 36.14 21.81 4.78
N ILE A 36 34.91 22.20 5.15
CA ILE A 36 34.39 22.09 6.51
C ILE A 36 34.22 20.61 6.88
N LYS A 37 34.54 20.21 8.12
CA LYS A 37 34.46 18.81 8.61
C LYS A 37 33.09 18.14 8.42
N GLU A 38 32.05 18.93 8.21
CA GLU A 38 30.66 18.50 8.05
C GLU A 38 30.32 18.09 6.61
N CYS A 39 31.11 18.54 5.62
CA CYS A 39 30.93 18.17 4.23
C CYS A 39 31.43 16.74 4.00
N ARG A 40 30.54 15.85 3.54
CA ARG A 40 30.83 14.43 3.34
C ARG A 40 30.33 13.94 1.99
N LEU A 41 31.08 13.03 1.39
CA LEU A 41 30.63 12.32 0.19
C LEU A 41 29.94 11.01 0.60
N LYS A 42 28.65 10.89 0.28
CA LYS A 42 27.86 9.69 0.50
C LYS A 42 28.09 8.70 -0.63
N VAL A 43 28.50 7.49 -0.25
CA VAL A 43 28.77 6.39 -1.19
C VAL A 43 27.80 5.24 -0.91
N CYS A 44 26.99 4.90 -1.91
CA CYS A 44 26.14 3.71 -1.87
C CYS A 44 26.96 2.46 -2.22
N THR A 45 26.82 1.39 -1.44
CA THR A 45 27.61 0.15 -1.66
C THR A 45 27.19 -0.56 -2.93
N ASN A 46 25.89 -0.56 -3.25
CA ASN A 46 25.37 -1.18 -4.47
C ASN A 46 25.87 -0.49 -5.75
N SER A 47 26.13 0.82 -5.70
CA SER A 47 26.73 1.61 -6.77
C SER A 47 28.26 1.75 -6.70
N CYS A 48 28.93 0.96 -5.86
CA CYS A 48 30.38 1.01 -5.68
C CYS A 48 31.01 -0.35 -5.99
N ARG A 49 32.14 -0.35 -6.71
CA ARG A 49 32.93 -1.56 -6.98
C ARG A 49 34.42 -1.27 -6.83
N ARG A 50 35.21 -2.30 -6.54
CA ARG A 50 36.67 -2.16 -6.49
C ARG A 50 37.18 -1.97 -7.92
N ALA A 51 37.96 -0.92 -8.13
CA ALA A 51 38.62 -0.66 -9.39
C ALA A 51 39.96 -1.42 -9.45
N ARG A 52 40.54 -1.55 -10.64
CA ARG A 52 41.87 -2.13 -10.80
C ARG A 52 42.93 -1.18 -10.23
N TRP A 53 44.08 -1.73 -9.84
CA TRP A 53 45.16 -0.96 -9.23
C TRP A 53 45.74 0.11 -10.18
N ASP A 54 45.72 -0.16 -11.49
CA ASP A 54 46.20 0.69 -12.59
C ASP A 54 45.14 1.71 -13.08
N SER A 55 43.92 1.67 -12.54
CA SER A 55 42.84 2.58 -12.98
C SER A 55 43.17 4.05 -12.69
N LYS A 56 42.91 4.93 -13.66
CA LYS A 56 43.07 6.39 -13.52
C LYS A 56 42.09 6.94 -12.47
N MET A 57 42.56 7.86 -11.64
CA MET A 57 41.72 8.56 -10.65
C MET A 57 40.93 9.71 -11.32
N GLY A 58 39.80 10.09 -10.72
CA GLY A 58 38.91 11.13 -11.22
C GLY A 58 37.67 10.58 -11.92
N PHE A 59 36.98 11.43 -12.69
CA PHE A 59 35.82 11.01 -13.47
C PHE A 59 36.25 10.10 -14.61
N VAL A 60 35.69 8.90 -14.64
CA VAL A 60 36.00 7.88 -15.66
C VAL A 60 34.73 7.13 -16.03
N ASN A 61 34.62 6.78 -17.31
CA ASN A 61 33.63 5.80 -17.74
C ASN A 61 34.19 4.41 -17.44
N SER A 62 33.85 3.85 -16.27
CA SER A 62 34.39 2.56 -15.84
C SER A 62 33.51 1.39 -16.26
N PRO A 63 34.02 0.41 -17.03
CA PRO A 63 33.30 -0.81 -17.36
C PRO A 63 32.92 -1.62 -16.11
N CYS A 64 33.66 -1.52 -15.01
CA CYS A 64 33.34 -2.28 -13.79
C CYS A 64 32.10 -1.75 -13.03
N LEU A 65 31.57 -0.61 -13.45
CA LEU A 65 30.26 -0.10 -13.04
C LEU A 65 29.14 -0.52 -14.02
N SER A 66 29.42 -1.46 -14.93
CA SER A 66 28.42 -2.13 -15.77
C SER A 66 27.32 -2.74 -14.92
N SER A 67 26.19 -3.03 -15.58
CA SER A 67 24.99 -3.63 -14.97
C SER A 67 25.35 -4.75 -13.99
N ILE A 68 24.92 -4.62 -12.74
CA ILE A 68 25.14 -5.63 -11.71
C ILE A 68 24.02 -6.67 -11.80
N GLN A 69 24.34 -7.92 -11.46
CA GLN A 69 23.31 -8.95 -11.35
C GLN A 69 22.40 -8.64 -10.16
N LEU A 70 21.10 -8.94 -10.29
CA LEU A 70 20.12 -8.75 -9.23
C LEU A 70 20.51 -9.52 -7.96
N SER A 71 21.07 -10.72 -8.13
CA SER A 71 21.63 -11.55 -7.07
C SER A 71 22.76 -10.91 -6.25
N SER A 72 23.47 -9.93 -6.81
CA SER A 72 24.58 -9.22 -6.16
C SER A 72 24.13 -7.96 -5.43
N VAL A 73 22.85 -7.60 -5.50
CA VAL A 73 22.31 -6.42 -4.82
C VAL A 73 22.25 -6.69 -3.32
N LEU A 74 22.90 -5.84 -2.55
CA LEU A 74 22.85 -5.90 -1.09
C LEU A 74 21.55 -5.25 -0.59
N PRO A 75 20.79 -5.91 0.30
CA PRO A 75 19.51 -5.40 0.78
C PRO A 75 19.57 -4.00 1.40
N HIS A 76 20.64 -3.70 2.15
CA HIS A 76 20.89 -2.39 2.78
C HIS A 76 22.07 -1.65 2.13
N GLY A 77 22.35 -1.94 0.85
CA GLY A 77 23.47 -1.35 0.12
C GLY A 77 23.21 0.04 -0.47
N GLY A 78 21.99 0.57 -0.31
CA GLY A 78 21.55 1.85 -0.87
C GLY A 78 21.16 1.75 -2.34
N VAL A 79 21.34 2.85 -3.07
CA VAL A 79 21.02 2.95 -4.51
C VAL A 79 21.86 1.96 -5.32
N VAL A 80 21.21 1.31 -6.27
CA VAL A 80 21.73 0.40 -7.29
C VAL A 80 21.93 1.20 -8.57
N GLY A 81 23.18 1.35 -9.02
CA GLY A 81 23.53 2.13 -10.20
C GLY A 81 22.82 1.65 -11.47
N LYS A 82 23.06 0.40 -11.86
CA LYS A 82 22.41 -0.28 -12.99
C LYS A 82 22.26 -1.77 -12.72
N THR A 83 21.10 -2.35 -12.98
CA THR A 83 20.84 -3.80 -12.90
C THR A 83 19.89 -4.20 -14.03
N SER A 84 19.95 -5.44 -14.48
CA SER A 84 18.97 -6.00 -15.42
C SER A 84 18.27 -7.19 -14.78
N ALA A 85 16.96 -7.31 -14.99
CA ALA A 85 16.18 -8.42 -14.44
C ALA A 85 14.98 -8.75 -15.34
N LEU A 86 14.54 -10.00 -15.27
CA LEU A 86 13.31 -10.45 -15.91
C LEU A 86 12.11 -9.99 -15.10
N VAL A 87 11.13 -9.37 -15.75
CA VAL A 87 9.81 -9.12 -15.18
C VAL A 87 9.00 -10.41 -15.20
N SER A 88 8.88 -11.09 -14.07
CA SER A 88 8.12 -12.33 -13.96
C SER A 88 6.63 -12.07 -13.73
N ARG A 89 6.27 -11.06 -12.93
CA ARG A 89 4.88 -10.72 -12.62
C ARG A 89 4.71 -9.21 -12.57
N VAL A 90 3.63 -8.72 -13.18
CA VAL A 90 3.16 -7.34 -13.01
C VAL A 90 1.84 -7.42 -12.24
N TYR A 91 1.77 -6.78 -11.08
CA TYR A 91 0.57 -6.79 -10.26
C TYR A 91 -0.37 -5.63 -10.62
N PRO A 92 -1.66 -5.71 -10.27
CA PRO A 92 -2.57 -4.58 -10.40
C PRO A 92 -2.09 -3.34 -9.65
N ILE A 93 -2.51 -2.16 -10.13
CA ILE A 93 -2.24 -0.89 -9.46
C ILE A 93 -3.02 -0.85 -8.14
N LEU A 94 -2.33 -0.42 -7.08
CA LEU A 94 -2.92 -0.13 -5.79
C LEU A 94 -2.99 1.38 -5.54
N HIS A 95 -3.96 1.80 -4.76
CA HIS A 95 -4.12 3.17 -4.28
C HIS A 95 -3.81 3.19 -2.78
N MET A 96 -2.78 3.94 -2.41
CA MET A 96 -2.38 4.16 -1.03
C MET A 96 -2.99 5.48 -0.55
N SER A 97 -3.68 5.45 0.58
CA SER A 97 -4.12 6.67 1.27
C SER A 97 -3.81 6.57 2.76
N LYS A 98 -3.84 7.70 3.45
CA LYS A 98 -3.95 7.71 4.91
C LYS A 98 -5.41 7.84 5.31
N ASP A 99 -5.84 7.15 6.34
CA ASP A 99 -7.14 7.38 6.96
C ASP A 99 -7.10 8.62 7.87
N SER A 100 -8.24 8.97 8.46
CA SER A 100 -8.36 10.08 9.42
C SER A 100 -7.51 9.90 10.68
N GLU A 101 -7.11 8.67 10.99
CA GLU A 101 -6.22 8.32 12.11
C GLU A 101 -4.73 8.30 11.70
N GLY A 102 -4.42 8.58 10.43
CA GLY A 102 -3.07 8.57 9.88
C GLY A 102 -2.51 7.18 9.52
N LYS A 103 -3.30 6.11 9.66
CA LYS A 103 -2.90 4.75 9.25
C LYS A 103 -2.92 4.62 7.73
N THR A 104 -1.97 3.86 7.21
CA THR A 104 -1.84 3.62 5.77
C THR A 104 -2.81 2.54 5.32
N VAL A 105 -3.66 2.86 4.36
CA VAL A 105 -4.63 1.94 3.74
C VAL A 105 -4.25 1.73 2.29
N PHE A 106 -4.22 0.47 1.85
CA PHE A 106 -4.04 0.11 0.45
C PHE A 106 -5.38 -0.40 -0.11
N ARG A 107 -5.83 0.19 -1.21
CA ARG A 107 -7.06 -0.18 -1.92
C ARG A 107 -6.73 -0.68 -3.33
N ASN A 108 -7.42 -1.71 -3.77
CA ASN A 108 -7.42 -2.11 -5.18
C ASN A 108 -8.28 -1.14 -6.00
N GLU A 109 -8.29 -1.26 -7.33
CA GLU A 109 -9.05 -0.39 -8.23
C GLU A 109 -10.55 -0.35 -7.89
N ARG A 110 -11.19 -1.50 -7.66
CA ARG A 110 -12.62 -1.59 -7.35
C ARG A 110 -12.98 -0.90 -6.03
N THR A 111 -12.23 -1.21 -4.97
CA THR A 111 -12.46 -0.62 -3.64
C THR A 111 -12.16 0.87 -3.63
N GLN A 112 -11.22 1.33 -4.45
CA GLN A 112 -10.97 2.74 -4.65
C GLN A 112 -12.16 3.43 -5.34
N SER A 113 -12.71 2.87 -6.42
CA SER A 113 -13.88 3.45 -7.10
C SER A 113 -15.12 3.54 -6.20
N VAL A 114 -15.37 2.54 -5.36
CA VAL A 114 -16.46 2.58 -4.36
C VAL A 114 -16.24 3.69 -3.34
N GLU A 115 -15.00 3.87 -2.87
CA GLU A 115 -14.65 4.91 -1.91
C GLU A 115 -14.66 6.33 -2.53
N GLU A 116 -14.33 6.45 -3.82
CA GLU A 116 -14.47 7.67 -4.61
C GLU A 116 -15.94 8.07 -4.73
N ALA A 117 -16.81 7.15 -5.16
CA ALA A 117 -18.25 7.40 -5.27
C ALA A 117 -18.87 7.77 -3.90
N ARG A 118 -18.46 7.08 -2.83
CA ARG A 118 -18.91 7.40 -1.46
C ARG A 118 -18.52 8.82 -1.07
N TYR A 119 -17.29 9.22 -1.36
CA TYR A 119 -16.81 10.56 -1.02
C TYR A 119 -17.44 11.64 -1.88
N GLU A 120 -17.61 11.39 -3.17
CA GLU A 120 -18.31 12.31 -4.08
C GLU A 120 -19.74 12.56 -3.58
N LYS A 121 -20.43 11.51 -3.13
CA LYS A 121 -21.74 11.65 -2.49
C LYS A 121 -21.69 12.54 -1.25
N ILE A 122 -20.76 12.30 -0.32
CA ILE A 122 -20.61 13.13 0.89
C ILE A 122 -20.23 14.58 0.55
N TYR A 123 -19.37 14.76 -0.46
CA TYR A 123 -18.97 16.08 -0.94
C TYR A 123 -20.17 16.85 -1.50
N ASN A 124 -20.98 16.19 -2.34
CA ASN A 124 -22.18 16.80 -2.93
C ASN A 124 -23.23 17.13 -1.87
N GLU A 125 -23.52 16.21 -0.93
CA GLU A 125 -24.45 16.44 0.18
C GLU A 125 -24.06 17.69 0.99
N LYS A 126 -22.79 17.82 1.38
CA LYS A 126 -22.32 19.01 2.09
C LYS A 126 -22.32 20.26 1.22
N ALA A 127 -22.10 20.12 -0.09
CA ALA A 127 -22.08 21.27 -1.01
C ALA A 127 -23.48 21.85 -1.18
N GLU A 128 -24.48 20.99 -1.23
CA GLU A 128 -25.89 21.38 -1.24
C GLU A 128 -26.28 22.10 0.06
N GLU A 129 -25.87 21.58 1.22
CA GLU A 129 -26.11 22.23 2.53
C GLU A 129 -25.52 23.66 2.61
N LEU A 130 -24.34 23.88 2.02
CA LEU A 130 -23.69 25.20 2.00
C LEU A 130 -24.21 26.11 0.90
N TYR A 131 -24.87 25.56 -0.14
CA TYR A 131 -25.19 26.32 -1.34
C TYR A 131 -26.07 27.53 -1.04
N GLU A 132 -27.16 27.34 -0.28
CA GLU A 132 -28.08 28.44 0.06
C GLU A 132 -27.43 29.52 0.93
N GLN A 133 -26.48 29.14 1.79
CA GLN A 133 -25.77 30.07 2.65
C GLN A 133 -24.81 30.94 1.82
N VAL A 134 -24.02 30.30 0.95
CA VAL A 134 -23.09 31.00 0.06
C VAL A 134 -23.83 31.83 -0.98
N TRP A 135 -24.96 31.33 -1.51
CA TRP A 135 -25.79 32.08 -2.44
C TRP A 135 -26.26 33.41 -1.82
N ARG A 136 -26.79 33.37 -0.59
CA ARG A 136 -27.20 34.58 0.13
C ARG A 136 -26.05 35.54 0.37
N GLU A 137 -24.88 35.03 0.76
CA GLU A 137 -23.67 35.85 0.94
C GLU A 137 -23.23 36.56 -0.35
N VAL A 138 -23.31 35.89 -1.50
CA VAL A 138 -22.96 36.47 -2.80
C VAL A 138 -24.04 37.44 -3.28
N GLU A 139 -25.31 37.07 -3.20
CA GLU A 139 -26.44 37.93 -3.60
C GLU A 139 -26.40 39.28 -2.85
N GLN A 140 -26.09 39.27 -1.55
CA GLN A 140 -25.93 40.49 -0.76
C GLN A 140 -24.81 41.42 -1.25
N LYS A 141 -23.73 40.89 -1.84
CA LYS A 141 -22.63 41.72 -2.38
C LYS A 141 -23.03 42.48 -3.63
N TYR A 142 -23.96 41.92 -4.40
CA TYR A 142 -24.40 42.49 -5.68
C TYR A 142 -25.67 43.34 -5.56
N LYS A 143 -26.42 43.20 -4.47
CA LYS A 143 -27.54 44.10 -4.14
C LYS A 143 -27.01 45.51 -3.88
N LYS A 144 -27.31 46.45 -4.79
CA LYS A 144 -27.07 47.88 -4.60
C LYS A 144 -28.37 48.56 -4.18
N ASN A 145 -28.35 49.32 -3.09
CA ASN A 145 -29.46 50.21 -2.75
C ASN A 145 -29.34 51.49 -3.57
N ILE A 146 -30.14 51.60 -4.62
CA ILE A 146 -30.29 52.84 -5.41
C ILE A 146 -31.56 53.57 -4.95
N ASP A 147 -31.49 54.91 -4.92
CA ASP A 147 -32.65 55.77 -4.74
C ASP A 147 -33.46 55.84 -6.05
N VAL A 148 -34.54 55.06 -6.11
CA VAL A 148 -35.39 54.89 -7.30
C VAL A 148 -36.12 56.19 -7.67
N ASP A 149 -36.43 57.03 -6.69
CA ASP A 149 -37.20 58.27 -6.90
C ASP A 149 -36.43 59.26 -7.77
N MET A 150 -35.09 59.22 -7.73
CA MET A 150 -34.21 60.08 -8.51
C MET A 150 -34.25 59.79 -10.02
N TYR A 151 -34.54 58.55 -10.43
CA TYR A 151 -34.48 58.10 -11.83
C TYR A 151 -35.86 57.86 -12.48
N SER A 152 -36.93 57.94 -11.68
CA SER A 152 -38.31 57.65 -12.08
C SER A 152 -38.85 58.51 -13.24
N LYS A 153 -38.27 59.70 -13.48
CA LYS A 153 -38.74 60.66 -14.50
C LYS A 153 -38.06 60.52 -15.87
N ASP A 154 -36.93 59.81 -15.96
CA ASP A 154 -36.06 59.76 -17.15
C ASP A 154 -35.75 58.32 -17.63
N ILE A 155 -36.62 57.34 -17.31
CA ILE A 155 -36.39 55.91 -17.61
C ILE A 155 -36.13 55.64 -19.11
N ASN A 156 -36.73 56.44 -20.00
CA ASN A 156 -36.61 56.28 -21.46
C ASN A 156 -35.26 56.76 -22.04
N THR A 157 -34.49 57.57 -21.30
CA THR A 157 -33.19 58.11 -21.75
C THR A 157 -32.00 57.35 -21.16
N LEU A 158 -32.23 56.49 -20.18
CA LEU A 158 -31.20 55.68 -19.52
C LEU A 158 -30.69 54.58 -20.46
N THR A 159 -29.37 54.53 -20.65
CA THR A 159 -28.67 53.49 -21.45
C THR A 159 -27.76 52.60 -20.58
N GLU A 160 -27.64 52.91 -19.30
CA GLU A 160 -26.82 52.16 -18.34
C GLU A 160 -27.57 50.92 -17.81
N PRO A 161 -27.12 49.70 -18.17
CA PRO A 161 -27.88 48.47 -17.91
C PRO A 161 -27.91 48.07 -16.43
N ASP A 162 -26.95 48.53 -15.62
CA ASP A 162 -26.90 48.25 -14.19
C ASP A 162 -27.91 49.09 -13.38
N ILE A 163 -28.08 50.36 -13.74
CA ILE A 163 -29.12 51.23 -13.16
C ILE A 163 -30.51 50.71 -13.55
N LEU A 164 -30.71 50.36 -14.83
CA LEU A 164 -31.96 49.80 -15.33
C LEU A 164 -32.33 48.48 -14.63
N TRP A 165 -31.37 47.57 -14.44
CA TRP A 165 -31.58 46.32 -13.70
C TRP A 165 -32.00 46.56 -12.25
N ASN A 166 -31.32 47.46 -11.54
CA ASN A 166 -31.64 47.77 -10.14
C ASN A 166 -33.03 48.41 -9.98
N ILE A 167 -33.42 49.30 -10.91
CA ILE A 167 -34.78 49.89 -10.93
C ILE A 167 -35.82 48.77 -11.07
N ILE A 168 -35.63 47.83 -12.00
CA ILE A 168 -36.55 46.71 -12.23
C ILE A 168 -36.61 45.76 -11.02
N GLU A 169 -35.48 45.51 -10.36
CA GLU A 169 -35.40 44.65 -9.18
C GLU A 169 -36.07 45.29 -7.94
N GLN A 170 -35.99 46.62 -7.80
CA GLN A 170 -36.57 47.36 -6.67
C GLN A 170 -38.06 47.72 -6.85
N THR A 171 -38.53 48.03 -8.06
CA THR A 171 -39.94 48.40 -8.29
C THR A 171 -40.88 47.21 -8.33
N CYS A 172 -40.41 46.03 -8.76
CA CYS A 172 -41.21 44.80 -8.88
C CYS A 172 -42.57 44.97 -9.62
N ASP A 173 -42.71 45.98 -10.48
CA ASP A 173 -43.98 46.36 -11.13
C ASP A 173 -43.95 46.06 -12.64
N PRO A 174 -44.85 45.19 -13.17
CA PRO A 174 -44.99 44.92 -14.61
C PRO A 174 -45.24 46.18 -15.46
N ALA A 175 -45.83 47.24 -14.90
CA ALA A 175 -46.05 48.48 -15.63
C ALA A 175 -44.73 49.22 -15.95
N THR A 176 -43.74 49.15 -15.06
CA THR A 176 -42.41 49.75 -15.29
C THR A 176 -41.62 49.03 -16.38
N GLN A 177 -41.84 47.72 -16.55
CA GLN A 177 -41.24 46.94 -17.65
C GLN A 177 -41.84 47.32 -19.02
N GLY A 178 -43.11 47.73 -19.05
CA GLY A 178 -43.79 48.19 -20.27
C GLY A 178 -43.38 49.59 -20.72
N LEU A 179 -42.67 50.36 -19.88
CA LEU A 179 -42.16 51.70 -20.22
C LEU A 179 -40.79 51.64 -20.93
N LEU A 180 -40.08 50.51 -20.85
CA LEU A 180 -38.75 50.33 -21.44
C LEU A 180 -38.85 50.00 -22.94
N SER A 181 -37.93 50.54 -23.74
CA SER A 181 -37.79 50.15 -25.15
C SER A 181 -37.28 48.71 -25.30
N ASN A 182 -37.54 48.10 -26.46
CA ASN A 182 -37.06 46.74 -26.77
C ASN A 182 -35.52 46.61 -26.73
N GLU A 183 -34.80 47.69 -27.04
CA GLU A 183 -33.32 47.72 -26.96
C GLU A 183 -32.86 47.76 -25.50
N GLN A 184 -33.50 48.57 -24.65
CA GLN A 184 -33.22 48.62 -23.21
C GLN A 184 -33.55 47.28 -22.52
N LEU A 185 -34.67 46.63 -22.88
CA LEU A 185 -35.03 45.31 -22.35
C LEU A 185 -33.99 44.24 -22.70
N LYS A 186 -33.45 44.27 -23.92
CA LYS A 186 -32.39 43.36 -24.35
C LYS A 186 -31.09 43.61 -23.59
N LEU A 187 -30.69 44.88 -23.43
CA LEU A 187 -29.50 45.26 -22.66
C LEU A 187 -29.59 44.83 -21.20
N VAL A 188 -30.76 44.97 -20.57
CA VAL A 188 -31.02 44.50 -19.20
C VAL A 188 -30.99 42.98 -19.12
N ALA A 189 -31.55 42.27 -20.10
CA ALA A 189 -31.54 40.80 -20.13
C ALA A 189 -30.09 40.27 -20.25
N ASP A 190 -29.29 40.84 -21.14
CA ASP A 190 -27.88 40.49 -21.33
C ASP A 190 -27.06 40.78 -20.05
N TYR A 191 -27.30 41.94 -19.42
CA TYR A 191 -26.65 42.30 -18.15
C TYR A 191 -27.07 41.38 -17.00
N ARG A 192 -28.35 41.04 -16.89
CA ARG A 192 -28.87 40.07 -15.91
C ARG A 192 -28.19 38.73 -16.08
N GLU A 193 -28.10 38.21 -17.30
CA GLU A 193 -27.42 36.95 -17.57
C GLU A 193 -25.93 37.02 -17.19
N GLN A 194 -25.26 38.14 -17.50
CA GLN A 194 -23.87 38.38 -17.13
C GLN A 194 -23.67 38.40 -15.61
N ILE A 195 -24.51 39.10 -14.85
CA ILE A 195 -24.43 39.16 -13.38
C ILE A 195 -24.76 37.81 -12.76
N LEU A 196 -25.80 37.12 -13.22
CA LEU A 196 -26.12 35.78 -12.74
C LEU A 196 -24.98 34.79 -13.04
N SER A 197 -24.31 34.92 -14.18
CA SER A 197 -23.14 34.12 -14.52
C SER A 197 -21.97 34.38 -13.55
N LYS A 198 -21.67 35.66 -13.28
CA LYS A 198 -20.65 36.05 -12.30
C LYS A 198 -20.98 35.55 -10.88
N MET A 199 -22.21 35.73 -10.42
CA MET A 199 -22.68 35.22 -9.13
C MET A 199 -22.52 33.70 -9.04
N ARG A 200 -22.95 32.94 -10.06
CA ARG A 200 -22.78 31.47 -10.10
C ARG A 200 -21.32 31.07 -9.99
N GLN A 201 -20.42 31.75 -10.72
CA GLN A 201 -18.99 31.47 -10.67
C GLN A 201 -18.41 31.77 -9.28
N GLU A 202 -18.74 32.91 -8.69
CA GLU A 202 -18.30 33.26 -7.33
C GLU A 202 -18.83 32.29 -6.27
N VAL A 203 -20.11 31.89 -6.36
CA VAL A 203 -20.70 30.89 -5.46
C VAL A 203 -19.94 29.57 -5.59
N GLN A 204 -19.66 29.11 -6.81
CA GLN A 204 -18.88 27.89 -7.03
C GLN A 204 -17.48 27.97 -6.44
N ASP A 205 -16.80 29.10 -6.60
CA ASP A 205 -15.44 29.27 -6.08
C ASP A 205 -15.40 29.40 -4.56
N LEU A 206 -16.38 30.09 -3.96
CA LEU A 206 -16.54 30.17 -2.51
C LEU A 206 -16.90 28.81 -1.89
N ILE A 207 -17.76 28.03 -2.54
CA ILE A 207 -18.07 26.65 -2.11
C ILE A 207 -16.79 25.81 -2.15
N LYS A 208 -16.00 25.86 -3.24
CA LYS A 208 -14.71 25.13 -3.31
C LYS A 208 -13.76 25.54 -2.18
N VAL A 209 -13.71 26.83 -1.84
CA VAL A 209 -12.87 27.33 -0.74
C VAL A 209 -13.34 26.77 0.60
N LYS A 210 -14.63 26.97 0.95
CA LYS A 210 -15.23 26.47 2.20
C LYS A 210 -15.15 24.96 2.31
N MET A 211 -15.22 24.24 1.18
CA MET A 211 -15.11 22.78 1.16
C MET A 211 -13.74 22.26 1.53
N ARG A 212 -12.65 22.99 1.23
CA ARG A 212 -11.30 22.56 1.63
C ARG A 212 -11.14 22.48 3.15
N ASP A 213 -11.87 23.31 3.90
CA ASP A 213 -11.84 23.32 5.36
C ASP A 213 -12.70 22.20 5.96
N ILE A 214 -13.84 21.89 5.33
CA ILE A 214 -14.80 20.89 5.83
C ILE A 214 -14.37 19.46 5.45
N LEU A 215 -13.83 19.30 4.25
CA LEU A 215 -13.35 18.04 3.69
C LEU A 215 -11.94 18.26 3.13
N PRO A 216 -10.90 18.06 3.97
CA PRO A 216 -9.53 18.24 3.52
C PRO A 216 -9.19 17.28 2.38
N GLU A 217 -8.34 17.75 1.47
CA GLU A 217 -7.96 16.99 0.29
C GLU A 217 -7.27 15.67 0.68
N ARG A 218 -7.74 14.57 0.09
CA ARG A 218 -7.21 13.24 0.37
C ARG A 218 -5.97 13.00 -0.49
N HIS A 219 -4.84 12.75 0.17
CA HIS A 219 -3.62 12.35 -0.52
C HIS A 219 -3.67 10.86 -0.90
N ILE A 220 -4.09 10.58 -2.13
CA ILE A 220 -4.10 9.25 -2.72
C ILE A 220 -2.87 9.10 -3.64
N VAL A 221 -2.09 8.04 -3.44
CA VAL A 221 -0.88 7.76 -4.21
C VAL A 221 -0.99 6.41 -4.89
N LYS A 222 -0.90 6.40 -6.22
CA LYS A 222 -0.83 5.17 -7.02
C LYS A 222 0.49 4.42 -6.78
N LEU A 223 0.39 3.10 -6.71
CA LEU A 223 1.48 2.18 -6.44
C LEU A 223 1.40 0.99 -7.39
N LEU A 224 2.50 0.67 -8.06
CA LEU A 224 2.64 -0.54 -8.86
C LEU A 224 3.69 -1.45 -8.25
N LYS A 225 3.37 -2.73 -8.07
CA LYS A 225 4.35 -3.75 -7.68
C LYS A 225 4.69 -4.62 -8.88
N VAL A 226 5.97 -4.97 -8.99
CA VAL A 226 6.49 -5.82 -10.06
C VAL A 226 7.45 -6.84 -9.45
N ARG A 227 7.26 -8.12 -9.76
CA ARG A 227 8.19 -9.17 -9.37
C ARG A 227 9.28 -9.31 -10.43
N LEU A 228 10.52 -9.20 -9.98
CA LEU A 228 11.73 -9.34 -10.76
C LEU A 228 12.43 -10.64 -10.41
N VAL A 229 13.04 -11.28 -11.39
CA VAL A 229 13.81 -12.51 -11.21
C VAL A 229 15.17 -12.39 -11.90
N ASP A 230 16.20 -12.85 -11.21
CA ASP A 230 17.52 -13.10 -11.80
C ASP A 230 17.46 -14.41 -12.61
N CYS A 231 17.65 -14.35 -13.93
CA CYS A 231 17.52 -15.52 -14.80
C CYS A 231 18.52 -16.63 -14.49
N GLU A 232 19.70 -16.30 -13.94
CA GLU A 232 20.75 -17.28 -13.67
C GLU A 232 20.60 -17.92 -12.29
N LYS A 233 20.38 -17.08 -11.26
CA LYS A 233 20.39 -17.52 -9.85
C LYS A 233 19.00 -17.62 -9.23
N GLU A 234 17.94 -17.34 -9.99
CA GLU A 234 16.54 -17.39 -9.57
C GLU A 234 16.22 -16.56 -8.32
N ILE A 235 17.06 -15.57 -8.02
CA ILE A 235 16.82 -14.65 -6.91
C ILE A 235 15.69 -13.72 -7.28
N GLN A 236 14.73 -13.62 -6.36
CA GLN A 236 13.53 -12.82 -6.55
C GLN A 236 13.68 -11.47 -5.86
N ALA A 237 13.22 -10.43 -6.54
CA ALA A 237 13.02 -9.11 -5.97
C ALA A 237 11.60 -8.61 -6.23
N LEU A 238 11.09 -7.81 -5.31
CA LEU A 238 9.83 -7.10 -5.46
C LEU A 238 10.14 -5.61 -5.63
N LEU A 239 9.92 -5.10 -6.83
CA LEU A 239 10.04 -3.70 -7.16
C LEU A 239 8.72 -2.98 -6.85
N THR A 240 8.78 -1.95 -6.01
CA THR A 240 7.67 -1.07 -5.66
C THR A 240 7.86 0.28 -6.34
N ILE A 241 6.96 0.61 -7.26
CA ILE A 241 6.99 1.83 -8.07
C ILE A 241 5.89 2.76 -7.57
N TRP A 242 6.32 3.90 -7.02
CA TRP A 242 5.43 4.98 -6.59
C TRP A 242 5.13 5.90 -7.77
N ARG A 243 3.86 6.27 -7.91
CA ARG A 243 3.35 7.14 -8.98
C ARG A 243 3.77 6.65 -10.38
N PRO A 244 3.41 5.41 -10.75
CA PRO A 244 3.73 4.88 -12.07
C PRO A 244 3.05 5.73 -13.16
N THR A 245 3.83 6.16 -14.16
CA THR A 245 3.31 6.81 -15.36
C THR A 245 2.84 5.77 -16.37
N GLU A 246 2.03 6.19 -17.35
CA GLU A 246 1.57 5.29 -18.42
C GLU A 246 2.73 4.71 -19.24
N GLU A 247 3.78 5.50 -19.48
CA GLU A 247 5.03 5.05 -20.11
C GLU A 247 5.71 3.91 -19.31
N ILE A 248 5.77 4.05 -17.98
CA ILE A 248 6.34 3.01 -17.12
C ILE A 248 5.49 1.74 -17.20
N CYS A 249 4.17 1.87 -17.17
CA CYS A 249 3.25 0.74 -17.29
C CYS A 249 3.33 0.06 -18.66
N SER A 250 3.60 0.79 -19.75
CA SER A 250 3.70 0.22 -21.09
C SER A 250 5.01 -0.56 -21.31
N ILE A 251 6.10 -0.11 -20.69
CA ILE A 251 7.42 -0.76 -20.71
C ILE A 251 7.41 -2.02 -19.82
N LEU A 252 6.80 -1.96 -18.64
CA LEU A 252 6.79 -3.06 -17.67
C LEU A 252 5.75 -4.12 -18.04
N LYS A 253 6.13 -5.02 -18.94
CA LYS A 253 5.33 -6.19 -19.33
C LYS A 253 5.98 -7.48 -18.85
N GLU A 254 5.15 -8.48 -18.56
CA GLU A 254 5.63 -9.81 -18.17
C GLU A 254 6.46 -10.45 -19.29
N ASN A 255 7.43 -11.28 -18.90
CA ASN A 255 8.36 -11.97 -19.79
C ASN A 255 9.35 -11.06 -20.55
N LYS A 256 9.52 -9.81 -20.10
CA LYS A 256 10.52 -8.87 -20.62
C LYS A 256 11.73 -8.74 -19.69
N ILE A 257 12.92 -8.63 -20.28
CA ILE A 257 14.14 -8.27 -19.57
C ILE A 257 14.30 -6.76 -19.64
N ILE A 258 14.34 -6.13 -18.48
CA ILE A 258 14.41 -4.68 -18.36
C ILE A 258 15.69 -4.31 -17.61
N SER A 259 16.38 -3.30 -18.12
CA SER A 259 17.47 -2.64 -17.42
C SER A 259 16.91 -1.49 -16.60
N PHE A 260 17.28 -1.46 -15.33
CA PHE A 260 16.89 -0.46 -14.37
C PHE A 260 18.13 0.29 -13.91
N THR A 261 18.04 1.62 -13.85
CA THR A 261 19.08 2.45 -13.23
C THR A 261 18.55 3.15 -11.99
N HIS A 262 19.41 3.41 -11.01
CA HIS A 262 19.09 4.18 -9.80
C HIS A 262 17.88 3.62 -9.00
N LEU A 263 17.77 2.30 -8.90
CA LEU A 263 16.81 1.67 -7.97
C LEU A 263 17.34 1.75 -6.54
N CYS A 264 16.48 1.89 -5.54
CA CYS A 264 16.90 1.84 -4.14
C CYS A 264 16.62 0.46 -3.55
N ALA A 265 17.61 -0.14 -2.88
CA ALA A 265 17.44 -1.37 -2.11
C ALA A 265 17.00 -1.04 -0.67
N CYS A 266 15.86 -1.60 -0.26
CA CYS A 266 15.17 -1.27 1.00
C CYS A 266 15.13 -2.44 2.01
N GLY A 267 15.97 -3.46 1.82
CA GLY A 267 16.01 -4.64 2.67
C GLY A 267 15.45 -5.89 2.02
N THR A 268 15.18 -6.90 2.84
CA THR A 268 14.64 -8.20 2.41
C THR A 268 13.45 -8.54 3.28
N ARG A 269 12.36 -9.01 2.66
CA ARG A 269 11.17 -9.52 3.34
C ARG A 269 10.85 -10.90 2.81
N GLU A 270 10.66 -11.88 3.69
CA GLU A 270 10.35 -13.26 3.29
C GLU A 270 11.34 -13.84 2.26
N ARG A 271 12.63 -13.53 2.41
CA ARG A 271 13.73 -13.88 1.47
C ARG A 271 13.63 -13.25 0.07
N VAL A 272 12.73 -12.30 -0.14
CA VAL A 272 12.60 -11.52 -1.38
C VAL A 272 13.20 -10.13 -1.17
N LEU A 273 14.13 -9.75 -2.06
CA LEU A 273 14.77 -8.44 -2.05
C LEU A 273 13.72 -7.34 -2.35
N GLN A 274 13.68 -6.28 -1.54
CA GLN A 274 12.76 -5.17 -1.73
C GLN A 274 13.46 -4.03 -2.45
N LEU A 275 12.94 -3.65 -3.61
CA LEU A 275 13.45 -2.55 -4.43
C LEU A 275 12.37 -1.48 -4.55
N THR A 276 12.78 -0.21 -4.67
CA THR A 276 11.86 0.88 -4.96
C THR A 276 12.45 1.86 -5.96
N ASN A 277 11.57 2.53 -6.72
CA ASN A 277 11.99 3.59 -7.62
C ASN A 277 12.38 4.86 -6.86
N THR A 278 13.28 5.61 -7.47
CA THR A 278 13.67 6.96 -7.08
C THR A 278 13.27 7.93 -8.19
N ARG A 279 13.41 9.25 -7.96
CA ARG A 279 13.18 10.28 -9.00
C ARG A 279 14.13 10.13 -10.19
N GLN A 280 15.29 9.52 -9.99
CA GLN A 280 16.30 9.30 -11.02
C GLN A 280 16.17 7.93 -11.70
N THR A 281 15.22 7.10 -11.28
CA THR A 281 15.05 5.79 -11.89
C THR A 281 14.70 5.91 -13.38
N ARG A 282 15.32 5.05 -14.18
CA ARG A 282 15.04 4.90 -15.61
C ARG A 282 14.85 3.42 -15.91
N TYR A 283 14.02 3.15 -16.90
CA TYR A 283 13.62 1.83 -17.35
C TYR A 283 13.95 1.72 -18.83
N GLN A 284 14.62 0.64 -19.23
CA GLN A 284 14.95 0.39 -20.62
C GLN A 284 14.69 -1.09 -20.93
N GLU A 285 13.82 -1.37 -21.89
CA GLU A 285 13.63 -2.72 -22.40
C GLU A 285 14.91 -3.17 -23.12
N VAL A 286 15.40 -4.37 -22.77
CA VAL A 286 16.60 -4.95 -23.36
C VAL A 286 16.22 -6.02 -24.38
N SER A 287 15.41 -6.99 -23.96
CA SER A 287 15.00 -8.12 -24.80
C SER A 287 13.80 -8.85 -24.17
N SER A 288 13.23 -9.80 -24.91
CA SER A 288 12.23 -10.75 -24.37
C SER A 288 12.94 -12.01 -23.85
N PHE A 289 12.42 -12.61 -22.78
CA PHE A 289 12.94 -13.87 -22.27
C PHE A 289 12.37 -15.05 -23.07
N ALA A 290 13.24 -15.90 -23.60
CA ALA A 290 12.86 -16.95 -24.55
C ALA A 290 12.22 -18.19 -23.88
N SER A 291 12.39 -18.38 -22.57
CA SER A 291 11.91 -19.58 -21.87
C SER A 291 10.55 -19.34 -21.20
N ASN A 292 9.68 -20.35 -21.28
CA ASN A 292 8.36 -20.33 -20.64
C ASN A 292 8.39 -20.58 -19.13
N LYS A 293 9.57 -20.75 -18.54
CA LYS A 293 9.75 -21.12 -17.12
C LYS A 293 8.99 -20.21 -16.17
N PHE A 294 8.98 -18.91 -16.42
CA PHE A 294 8.35 -17.93 -15.54
C PHE A 294 7.00 -17.43 -16.04
N LEU A 295 6.39 -18.06 -17.05
CA LEU A 295 5.05 -17.66 -17.49
C LEU A 295 4.00 -18.00 -16.42
N ARG A 296 2.87 -17.31 -16.49
CA ARG A 296 1.70 -17.66 -15.66
C ARG A 296 1.07 -18.94 -16.18
N ARG A 297 0.60 -19.77 -15.26
CA ARG A 297 -0.24 -20.93 -15.57
C ARG A 297 -1.34 -21.07 -14.54
N VAL A 298 -2.45 -21.66 -14.96
CA VAL A 298 -3.48 -22.13 -14.03
C VAL A 298 -2.90 -23.29 -13.24
N THR A 299 -3.04 -23.25 -11.93
CA THR A 299 -2.61 -24.30 -11.02
C THR A 299 -3.77 -25.27 -10.83
N CYS A 300 -3.59 -26.52 -11.23
CA CYS A 300 -4.59 -27.56 -10.99
C CYS A 300 -4.70 -27.84 -9.49
N LEU A 301 -5.92 -28.00 -8.98
CA LEU A 301 -6.14 -28.24 -7.54
C LEU A 301 -5.52 -29.58 -7.09
N SER A 302 -5.43 -30.56 -8.00
CA SER A 302 -4.75 -31.83 -7.79
C SER A 302 -3.24 -31.70 -7.49
N GLU A 303 -2.58 -30.65 -7.97
CA GLU A 303 -1.18 -30.34 -7.68
C GLU A 303 -0.99 -29.79 -6.26
N LEU A 304 -2.06 -29.31 -5.62
CA LEU A 304 -2.03 -28.64 -4.32
C LEU A 304 -2.25 -29.61 -3.15
N LYS A 305 -2.30 -30.93 -3.42
CA LYS A 305 -2.46 -31.96 -2.39
C LYS A 305 -1.42 -31.80 -1.28
N PRO A 306 -1.78 -32.11 -0.03
CA PRO A 306 -0.94 -31.82 1.13
C PRO A 306 0.39 -32.60 1.07
N VAL A 307 1.46 -31.93 0.63
CA VAL A 307 2.86 -32.44 0.69
C VAL A 307 3.50 -32.06 2.05
N GLY A 308 2.69 -31.92 3.09
CA GLY A 308 3.11 -31.40 4.39
C GLY A 308 3.48 -29.91 4.36
N VAL A 309 4.62 -29.55 4.97
CA VAL A 309 5.06 -28.14 5.14
C VAL A 309 5.76 -27.57 3.90
N THR A 310 6.03 -28.40 2.90
CA THR A 310 6.79 -28.00 1.70
C THR A 310 5.92 -27.31 0.66
N LYS A 311 6.51 -26.44 -0.16
CA LYS A 311 5.82 -25.84 -1.31
C LYS A 311 5.55 -26.94 -2.35
N PRO A 312 4.39 -26.96 -3.02
CA PRO A 312 4.15 -27.89 -4.11
C PRO A 312 5.22 -27.77 -5.20
N VAL A 313 5.60 -28.92 -5.77
CA VAL A 313 6.65 -29.01 -6.79
C VAL A 313 6.26 -28.15 -8.00
N GLY A 314 7.17 -27.28 -8.45
CA GLY A 314 6.95 -26.42 -9.63
C GLY A 314 6.37 -25.03 -9.35
N LEU A 315 6.11 -24.66 -8.09
CA LEU A 315 5.80 -23.29 -7.68
C LEU A 315 7.06 -22.45 -7.50
N LEU A 316 7.51 -21.83 -8.60
CA LEU A 316 8.65 -20.90 -8.60
C LEU A 316 8.36 -19.67 -7.71
N SER A 317 7.12 -19.20 -7.70
CA SER A 317 6.62 -18.14 -6.82
C SER A 317 5.75 -18.71 -5.71
N SER A 318 5.73 -18.05 -4.55
CA SER A 318 4.75 -18.33 -3.47
C SER A 318 3.33 -17.85 -3.84
N GLU A 319 2.97 -17.93 -5.11
CA GLU A 319 1.74 -17.37 -5.69
C GLU A 319 1.14 -18.35 -6.68
N ILE A 320 -0.18 -18.51 -6.63
CA ILE A 320 -0.95 -19.39 -7.52
C ILE A 320 -2.09 -18.63 -8.20
N ASP A 321 -2.45 -19.14 -9.37
CA ASP A 321 -3.64 -18.74 -10.12
C ASP A 321 -4.54 -19.97 -10.24
N VAL A 322 -5.81 -19.86 -9.87
CA VAL A 322 -6.76 -20.98 -9.82
C VAL A 322 -8.09 -20.59 -10.47
N ILE A 323 -8.79 -21.59 -10.98
CA ILE A 323 -10.16 -21.47 -11.49
C ILE A 323 -11.00 -22.47 -10.72
N GLY A 324 -12.17 -22.05 -10.24
CA GLY A 324 -13.06 -22.93 -9.50
C GLY A 324 -14.45 -22.34 -9.31
N ILE A 325 -15.37 -23.18 -8.85
CA ILE A 325 -16.74 -22.82 -8.53
C ILE A 325 -16.83 -22.53 -7.04
N VAL A 326 -17.42 -21.40 -6.68
CA VAL A 326 -17.64 -21.04 -5.27
C VAL A 326 -18.75 -21.92 -4.71
N ILE A 327 -18.47 -22.71 -3.68
CA ILE A 327 -19.46 -23.64 -3.11
C ILE A 327 -19.95 -23.21 -1.73
N TYR A 328 -19.11 -22.54 -0.96
CA TYR A 328 -19.45 -22.14 0.39
C TYR A 328 -18.60 -20.95 0.83
N ILE A 329 -19.26 -19.98 1.45
CA ILE A 329 -18.61 -18.81 2.03
C ILE A 329 -18.83 -18.85 3.54
N LYS A 330 -17.75 -19.06 4.29
CA LYS A 330 -17.77 -18.92 5.74
C LYS A 330 -17.53 -17.45 6.10
N HIS A 331 -18.60 -16.76 6.47
CA HIS A 331 -18.53 -15.42 7.05
C HIS A 331 -17.92 -15.46 8.46
N PRO A 332 -17.31 -14.35 8.90
CA PRO A 332 -16.65 -14.31 10.19
C PRO A 332 -17.67 -14.26 11.32
N ASP A 333 -17.47 -15.07 12.36
CA ASP A 333 -18.33 -15.12 13.56
C ASP A 333 -18.22 -13.85 14.42
N HIS A 334 -17.14 -13.08 14.22
CA HIS A 334 -16.85 -11.84 14.92
C HIS A 334 -16.41 -10.74 13.93
N PRO A 335 -16.57 -9.45 14.26
CA PRO A 335 -16.24 -8.34 13.35
C PRO A 335 -14.76 -8.27 12.93
N LYS A 336 -13.85 -8.95 13.64
CA LYS A 336 -12.42 -9.09 13.28
C LYS A 336 -12.05 -10.51 12.80
N GLY A 337 -13.04 -11.33 12.46
CA GLY A 337 -12.83 -12.70 12.00
C GLY A 337 -12.39 -12.76 10.53
N LEU A 338 -11.92 -13.94 10.14
CA LEU A 338 -11.54 -14.25 8.76
C LEU A 338 -12.77 -14.67 7.96
N THR A 339 -12.94 -14.12 6.76
CA THR A 339 -13.86 -14.72 5.77
C THR A 339 -13.10 -15.80 5.01
N ILE A 340 -13.69 -16.98 4.85
CA ILE A 340 -13.10 -18.07 4.06
C ILE A 340 -14.04 -18.44 2.93
N VAL A 341 -13.55 -18.37 1.70
CA VAL A 341 -14.28 -18.78 0.50
C VAL A 341 -13.74 -20.12 0.04
N TYR A 342 -14.61 -21.12 -0.10
CA TYR A 342 -14.25 -22.43 -0.59
C TYR A 342 -14.60 -22.55 -2.07
N LEU A 343 -13.60 -22.96 -2.86
CA LEU A 343 -13.76 -23.28 -4.28
C LEU A 343 -13.63 -24.78 -4.51
N THR A 344 -14.30 -25.28 -5.54
CA THR A 344 -14.13 -26.64 -6.07
C THR A 344 -13.83 -26.62 -7.57
N ASN A 345 -13.14 -27.65 -8.07
CA ASN A 345 -13.15 -27.99 -9.50
C ASN A 345 -14.31 -28.96 -9.83
N LEU A 346 -14.41 -29.38 -11.09
CA LEU A 346 -15.42 -30.34 -11.57
C LEU A 346 -15.23 -31.75 -10.98
N GLU A 347 -14.02 -32.05 -10.52
CA GLU A 347 -13.62 -33.33 -9.92
C GLU A 347 -13.89 -33.43 -8.41
N GLY A 348 -14.36 -32.35 -7.76
CA GLY A 348 -14.66 -32.33 -6.33
C GLY A 348 -13.45 -32.14 -5.41
N GLU A 349 -12.36 -31.58 -5.92
CA GLU A 349 -11.20 -31.15 -5.14
C GLU A 349 -11.39 -29.72 -4.64
N TYR A 350 -11.07 -29.47 -3.36
CA TYR A 350 -11.36 -28.22 -2.69
C TYR A 350 -10.11 -27.37 -2.44
N ILE A 351 -10.29 -26.05 -2.50
CA ILE A 351 -9.31 -25.06 -2.01
C ILE A 351 -10.02 -23.98 -1.19
N ALA A 352 -9.41 -23.56 -0.08
CA ALA A 352 -9.88 -22.47 0.75
C ALA A 352 -9.10 -21.19 0.44
N ILE A 353 -9.81 -20.06 0.31
CA ILE A 353 -9.23 -18.73 0.18
C ILE A 353 -9.59 -17.93 1.42
N SER A 354 -8.59 -17.61 2.22
CA SER A 354 -8.73 -16.81 3.43
C SER A 354 -8.56 -15.32 3.14
N PHE A 355 -9.53 -14.53 3.60
CA PHE A 355 -9.54 -13.08 3.60
C PHE A 355 -9.36 -12.57 5.04
N TRP A 356 -8.45 -11.62 5.23
CA TRP A 356 -8.18 -11.01 6.54
C TRP A 356 -9.32 -10.10 7.03
N THR A 357 -10.28 -9.81 6.16
CA THR A 357 -11.44 -8.94 6.41
C THR A 357 -12.65 -9.49 5.63
N ALA A 358 -13.80 -8.84 5.78
CA ALA A 358 -14.99 -9.15 4.97
C ALA A 358 -14.75 -8.93 3.47
N LEU A 359 -15.49 -9.68 2.63
CA LEU A 359 -15.43 -9.58 1.16
C LEU A 359 -15.80 -8.19 0.64
N LYS A 360 -16.72 -7.50 1.33
CA LYS A 360 -17.11 -6.11 1.02
C LYS A 360 -15.91 -5.16 1.05
N VAL A 361 -14.98 -5.35 1.99
CA VAL A 361 -13.77 -4.53 2.11
C VAL A 361 -12.81 -4.78 0.94
N PHE A 362 -12.83 -5.98 0.35
CA PHE A 362 -12.05 -6.33 -0.84
C PHE A 362 -12.75 -5.96 -2.16
N GLY A 363 -14.01 -5.55 -2.14
CA GLY A 363 -14.79 -5.22 -3.34
C GLY A 363 -15.05 -6.43 -4.25
N CYS A 364 -15.26 -7.60 -3.64
CA CYS A 364 -15.43 -8.88 -4.34
C CYS A 364 -16.71 -9.63 -3.96
N GLU A 365 -17.63 -9.00 -3.23
CA GLU A 365 -18.90 -9.61 -2.77
C GLU A 365 -19.85 -9.94 -3.93
N ASP A 366 -19.83 -9.12 -4.98
CA ASP A 366 -20.59 -9.29 -6.22
C ASP A 366 -20.03 -10.40 -7.12
N VAL A 367 -18.72 -10.65 -7.05
CA VAL A 367 -18.03 -11.63 -7.89
C VAL A 367 -17.95 -13.00 -7.23
N LEU A 368 -17.73 -13.04 -5.92
CA LEU A 368 -17.62 -14.27 -5.13
C LEU A 368 -18.98 -14.59 -4.52
N THR A 369 -19.92 -15.00 -5.36
CA THR A 369 -21.23 -15.52 -4.93
C THR A 369 -21.24 -17.03 -4.99
N GLU A 370 -22.05 -17.70 -4.16
CA GLU A 370 -22.21 -19.15 -4.26
C GLU A 370 -22.67 -19.57 -5.67
N ASP A 371 -22.22 -20.75 -6.09
CA ASP A 371 -22.44 -21.37 -7.40
C ASP A 371 -21.87 -20.61 -8.62
N SER A 372 -21.09 -19.55 -8.39
CA SER A 372 -20.40 -18.83 -9.46
C SER A 372 -19.06 -19.47 -9.84
N LEU A 373 -18.79 -19.56 -11.14
CA LEU A 373 -17.48 -19.93 -11.67
C LEU A 373 -16.57 -18.70 -11.68
N VAL A 374 -15.45 -18.75 -10.95
CA VAL A 374 -14.55 -17.62 -10.75
C VAL A 374 -13.10 -17.97 -11.10
N CYS A 375 -12.40 -16.99 -11.67
CA CYS A 375 -10.95 -16.97 -11.81
C CYS A 375 -10.33 -16.16 -10.68
N CYS A 376 -9.36 -16.73 -10.00
CA CYS A 376 -8.64 -16.11 -8.90
C CYS A 376 -7.14 -16.13 -9.21
N TYR A 377 -6.47 -14.99 -9.23
CA TYR A 377 -5.03 -14.93 -9.54
C TYR A 377 -4.26 -14.03 -8.59
N ASN A 378 -2.95 -14.26 -8.51
CA ASN A 378 -2.06 -13.70 -7.48
C ASN A 378 -2.49 -14.10 -6.05
N LEU A 379 -2.96 -15.33 -5.83
CA LEU A 379 -3.25 -15.84 -4.48
C LEU A 379 -1.96 -16.25 -3.79
N GLN A 380 -1.79 -15.87 -2.53
CA GLN A 380 -0.54 -16.14 -1.82
C GLN A 380 -0.54 -17.52 -1.17
N TRP A 381 0.45 -18.33 -1.53
CA TRP A 381 0.79 -19.59 -0.85
C TRP A 381 1.76 -19.32 0.30
N ARG A 382 1.36 -19.64 1.54
CA ARG A 382 2.16 -19.40 2.74
C ARG A 382 2.63 -20.72 3.35
N THR A 383 3.57 -20.63 4.29
CA THR A 383 3.94 -21.78 5.13
C THR A 383 2.71 -22.27 5.89
N GLY A 384 2.38 -23.56 5.77
CA GLY A 384 1.17 -24.14 6.35
C GLY A 384 -0.06 -24.13 5.43
N SER A 385 0.01 -23.53 4.24
CA SER A 385 -1.07 -23.59 3.24
C SER A 385 -1.46 -25.01 2.87
N GLY A 386 -0.49 -25.93 2.76
CA GLY A 386 -0.71 -27.35 2.49
C GLY A 386 -0.76 -28.24 3.74
N ALA A 387 -0.75 -27.67 4.95
CA ALA A 387 -0.77 -28.47 6.19
C ALA A 387 -2.17 -29.04 6.51
N TRP A 388 -3.20 -28.49 5.87
CA TRP A 388 -4.58 -28.88 6.11
C TRP A 388 -5.08 -29.83 5.02
N ARG A 389 -6.11 -30.61 5.35
CA ARG A 389 -6.78 -31.50 4.39
C ARG A 389 -7.33 -30.76 3.17
N ILE A 390 -7.76 -29.52 3.37
CA ILE A 390 -8.12 -28.57 2.31
C ILE A 390 -7.02 -27.51 2.27
N PRO A 391 -6.26 -27.39 1.18
CA PRO A 391 -5.24 -26.36 1.04
C PRO A 391 -5.82 -24.97 1.23
N ASN A 392 -5.12 -24.10 1.96
CA ASN A 392 -5.57 -22.74 2.25
C ASN A 392 -4.61 -21.70 1.69
N VAL A 393 -5.12 -20.82 0.84
CA VAL A 393 -4.37 -19.69 0.26
C VAL A 393 -4.94 -18.36 0.72
N PHE A 394 -4.15 -17.30 0.60
CA PHE A 394 -4.50 -16.00 1.18
C PHE A 394 -4.74 -14.98 0.08
N ALA A 395 -5.87 -14.28 0.19
CA ALA A 395 -6.15 -13.09 -0.59
C ALA A 395 -5.38 -11.89 -0.01
N THR A 396 -4.82 -11.09 -0.90
CA THR A 396 -4.13 -9.82 -0.59
C THR A 396 -4.70 -8.72 -1.50
N GLU A 397 -4.28 -7.49 -1.30
CA GLU A 397 -4.70 -6.36 -2.14
C GLU A 397 -4.27 -6.54 -3.61
N LEU A 398 -3.26 -7.38 -3.86
CA LEU A 398 -2.77 -7.74 -5.20
C LEU A 398 -3.55 -8.89 -5.85
N SER A 399 -4.35 -9.61 -5.06
CA SER A 399 -5.16 -10.73 -5.53
C SER A 399 -6.38 -10.22 -6.29
N VAL A 400 -6.71 -10.89 -7.39
CA VAL A 400 -7.83 -10.48 -8.25
C VAL A 400 -8.79 -11.62 -8.47
N PHE A 401 -10.08 -11.29 -8.45
CA PHE A 401 -11.20 -12.19 -8.60
C PHE A 401 -12.06 -11.69 -9.77
N THR A 402 -12.41 -12.58 -10.70
CA THR A 402 -13.22 -12.20 -11.86
C THR A 402 -13.98 -13.39 -12.45
N GLN A 403 -15.19 -13.14 -12.94
CA GLN A 403 -15.96 -14.08 -13.78
C GLN A 403 -15.70 -13.85 -15.28
N HIS A 404 -14.91 -12.83 -15.63
CA HIS A 404 -14.56 -12.45 -16.99
C HIS A 404 -13.03 -12.29 -17.13
N PRO A 405 -12.28 -13.40 -17.24
CA PRO A 405 -10.83 -13.35 -17.32
C PRO A 405 -10.35 -12.69 -18.63
N LYS A 406 -9.47 -11.69 -18.50
CA LYS A 406 -8.81 -11.02 -19.63
C LYS A 406 -7.47 -11.66 -20.00
N LEU A 407 -6.80 -12.31 -19.05
CA LEU A 407 -5.49 -12.94 -19.25
C LEU A 407 -5.63 -14.21 -20.08
N SER A 408 -4.74 -14.41 -21.06
CA SER A 408 -4.82 -15.50 -22.04
C SER A 408 -4.78 -16.89 -21.40
N HIS A 409 -3.90 -17.10 -20.40
CA HIS A 409 -3.77 -18.40 -19.71
C HIS A 409 -5.01 -18.80 -18.92
N LEU A 410 -5.75 -17.81 -18.38
CA LEU A 410 -7.02 -18.04 -17.68
C LEU A 410 -8.18 -18.17 -18.64
N LYS A 411 -8.21 -17.37 -19.72
CA LYS A 411 -9.33 -17.30 -20.65
C LYS A 411 -9.61 -18.64 -21.32
N LEU A 412 -8.56 -19.35 -21.78
CA LEU A 412 -8.70 -20.65 -22.43
C LEU A 412 -9.29 -21.69 -21.49
N GLU A 413 -8.71 -21.86 -20.30
CA GLU A 413 -9.19 -22.85 -19.31
C GLU A 413 -10.58 -22.51 -18.77
N PHE A 414 -10.86 -21.23 -18.54
CA PHE A 414 -12.18 -20.78 -18.09
C PHE A 414 -13.27 -21.08 -19.13
N SER A 415 -13.02 -20.81 -20.41
CA SER A 415 -13.97 -21.13 -21.49
C SER A 415 -14.23 -22.62 -21.60
N LYS A 416 -13.20 -23.47 -21.44
CA LYS A 416 -13.36 -24.93 -21.41
C LYS A 416 -14.26 -25.36 -20.27
N ILE A 417 -13.96 -24.96 -19.03
CA ILE A 417 -14.75 -25.34 -17.84
C ILE A 417 -16.18 -24.82 -17.96
N LYS A 418 -16.36 -23.57 -18.41
CA LYS A 418 -17.69 -22.97 -18.60
C LYS A 418 -18.53 -23.73 -19.63
N SER A 419 -17.93 -24.21 -20.72
CA SER A 419 -18.65 -25.02 -21.70
C SER A 419 -19.12 -26.35 -21.09
N LEU A 420 -18.25 -27.06 -20.36
CA LEU A 420 -18.61 -28.31 -19.69
C LEU A 420 -19.76 -28.13 -18.69
N LEU A 421 -19.73 -27.04 -17.93
CA LEU A 421 -20.81 -26.69 -16.99
C LEU A 421 -22.16 -26.46 -17.67
N SER A 422 -22.18 -25.91 -18.88
CA SER A 422 -23.44 -25.68 -19.61
C SER A 422 -24.07 -26.94 -20.19
N PHE A 423 -23.29 -28.02 -20.39
CA PHE A 423 -23.76 -29.27 -20.97
C PHE A 423 -24.17 -30.31 -19.90
N GLU A 424 -23.52 -30.32 -18.73
CA GLU A 424 -23.86 -31.24 -17.64
C GLU A 424 -24.95 -30.68 -16.71
N LYS A 425 -25.80 -31.55 -16.14
CA LYS A 425 -26.69 -31.24 -14.98
C LYS A 425 -25.84 -31.03 -13.71
N THR A 426 -25.02 -29.98 -13.72
CA THR A 426 -23.94 -29.74 -12.75
C THR A 426 -24.44 -29.15 -11.44
N THR A 427 -25.65 -28.60 -11.39
CA THR A 427 -26.25 -28.08 -10.15
C THR A 427 -26.34 -29.14 -9.07
N ASP A 428 -26.71 -30.37 -9.43
CA ASP A 428 -26.86 -31.47 -8.48
C ASP A 428 -25.50 -31.94 -7.96
N ARG A 429 -24.48 -31.98 -8.83
CA ARG A 429 -23.09 -32.31 -8.46
C ARG A 429 -22.48 -31.24 -7.55
N ILE A 430 -22.72 -29.96 -7.83
CA ILE A 430 -22.23 -28.84 -7.00
C ILE A 430 -22.85 -28.92 -5.61
N ALA A 431 -24.16 -29.20 -5.50
CA ALA A 431 -24.83 -29.41 -4.23
C ALA A 431 -24.26 -30.60 -3.46
N GLU A 432 -23.95 -31.71 -4.14
CA GLU A 432 -23.29 -32.88 -3.53
C GLU A 432 -21.90 -32.52 -2.99
N HIS A 433 -21.06 -31.83 -3.78
CA HIS A 433 -19.74 -31.37 -3.36
C HIS A 433 -19.83 -30.40 -2.16
N LYS A 434 -20.81 -29.51 -2.14
CA LYS A 434 -21.08 -28.64 -0.98
C LYS A 434 -21.40 -29.45 0.27
N LEU A 435 -22.23 -30.49 0.16
CA LEU A 435 -22.57 -31.36 1.29
C LEU A 435 -21.35 -32.14 1.80
N GLN A 436 -20.53 -32.67 0.88
CA GLN A 436 -19.27 -33.34 1.22
C GLN A 436 -18.29 -32.40 1.93
N LEU A 437 -18.13 -31.16 1.45
CA LEU A 437 -17.33 -30.12 2.10
C LEU A 437 -17.82 -29.86 3.53
N LEU A 438 -19.12 -29.62 3.70
CA LEU A 438 -19.70 -29.32 5.02
C LEU A 438 -19.52 -30.48 6.00
N ALA A 439 -19.63 -31.73 5.53
CA ALA A 439 -19.33 -32.91 6.34
C ALA A 439 -17.84 -32.97 6.76
N MET A 440 -16.92 -32.59 5.86
CA MET A 440 -15.49 -32.49 6.18
C MET A 440 -15.21 -31.40 7.22
N LEU A 441 -15.88 -30.24 7.12
CA LEU A 441 -15.74 -29.13 8.06
C LEU A 441 -16.31 -29.47 9.45
N LYS A 442 -17.47 -30.13 9.52
CA LYS A 442 -18.06 -30.58 10.80
C LYS A 442 -17.15 -31.59 11.54
N LYS A 443 -16.59 -32.59 10.84
CA LYS A 443 -15.65 -33.56 11.45
C LYS A 443 -14.46 -32.86 12.13
N ARG A 444 -14.03 -31.71 11.60
CA ARG A 444 -12.95 -30.91 12.18
C ARG A 444 -13.34 -30.25 13.50
N GLU A 445 -14.56 -29.71 13.60
CA GLU A 445 -15.06 -29.09 14.83
C GLU A 445 -15.15 -30.12 15.97
N TYR A 446 -15.63 -31.34 15.69
CA TYR A 446 -15.65 -32.43 16.67
C TYR A 446 -14.24 -32.94 17.05
N SER A 447 -13.30 -32.97 16.10
CA SER A 447 -11.91 -33.37 16.38
C SER A 447 -11.16 -32.35 17.23
N SER A 448 -11.48 -31.06 17.10
CA SER A 448 -10.92 -30.01 17.97
C SER A 448 -11.49 -30.01 19.39
N VAL A 449 -12.62 -30.70 19.61
CA VAL A 449 -13.21 -30.91 20.94
C VAL A 449 -12.75 -32.23 21.59
N GLY A 450 -12.12 -33.13 20.81
CA GLY A 450 -11.71 -34.46 21.27
C GLY A 450 -10.32 -34.87 20.78
N SER A 451 -9.26 -34.14 21.15
CA SER A 451 -7.87 -34.62 21.29
C SER A 451 -6.95 -33.44 21.54
N GLY A 452 -6.90 -33.04 22.81
CA GLY A 452 -6.04 -31.98 23.31
C GLY A 452 -6.03 -31.98 24.82
N GLN A 453 -5.69 -33.11 25.43
CA GLN A 453 -5.17 -33.09 26.79
C GLN A 453 -3.84 -32.31 26.76
N MET A 454 -3.93 -31.01 27.05
CA MET A 454 -2.93 -30.39 27.90
C MET A 454 -3.32 -30.80 29.32
N GLU A 455 -2.44 -31.53 30.01
CA GLU A 455 -2.56 -31.81 31.43
C GLU A 455 -2.76 -30.50 32.20
N TYR A 456 -4.00 -30.23 32.57
CA TYR A 456 -4.31 -29.42 33.73
C TYR A 456 -4.52 -30.39 34.88
N VAL A 457 -3.53 -30.47 35.76
CA VAL A 457 -3.71 -31.00 37.10
C VAL A 457 -4.80 -30.17 37.76
N SER A 458 -5.94 -30.80 37.99
CA SER A 458 -7.08 -30.26 38.72
C SER A 458 -6.73 -30.10 40.18
N THR A 459 -6.90 -28.89 40.71
CA THR A 459 -7.28 -28.68 42.10
C THR A 459 -8.48 -27.75 42.12
N SER A 460 -9.63 -28.35 42.41
CA SER A 460 -10.83 -27.67 42.87
C SER A 460 -10.57 -27.15 44.27
N GLU A 461 -10.76 -25.84 44.50
CA GLU A 461 -11.27 -25.30 45.77
C GLU A 461 -11.63 -23.81 45.60
N ASN A 462 -12.73 -23.45 46.25
CA ASN A 462 -13.36 -22.12 46.29
C ASN A 462 -12.37 -20.99 46.65
N GLN A 463 -12.47 -19.83 45.97
CA GLN A 463 -12.51 -18.49 46.60
C GLN A 463 -12.43 -17.35 45.57
N ALA A 464 -13.02 -16.23 45.99
CA ALA A 464 -13.42 -15.03 45.25
C ALA A 464 -12.33 -14.24 44.51
N ASP A 465 -12.81 -13.32 43.66
CA ASP A 465 -12.14 -12.30 42.83
C ASP A 465 -10.64 -12.05 43.05
N ILE A 466 -9.84 -12.38 42.03
CA ILE A 466 -8.42 -12.04 41.95
C ILE A 466 -8.16 -11.33 40.61
N THR A 467 -7.62 -10.11 40.70
CA THR A 467 -7.38 -9.23 39.55
C THR A 467 -6.21 -9.73 38.68
N PRO A 468 -6.14 -9.32 37.39
CA PRO A 468 -5.12 -9.79 36.44
C PRO A 468 -3.67 -9.56 36.89
N VAL A 469 -3.43 -8.52 37.71
CA VAL A 469 -2.11 -8.18 38.26
C VAL A 469 -1.65 -9.23 39.27
N GLN A 470 -2.54 -9.71 40.13
CA GLN A 470 -2.23 -10.75 41.13
C GLN A 470 -1.98 -12.11 40.47
N LYS A 471 -2.65 -12.43 39.35
CA LYS A 471 -2.32 -13.60 38.51
C LYS A 471 -0.91 -13.49 37.91
N LYS A 472 -0.48 -12.29 37.54
CA LYS A 472 0.86 -12.04 36.95
C LYS A 472 1.97 -12.16 38.01
N ILE A 473 1.73 -11.68 39.22
CA ILE A 473 2.66 -11.82 40.36
C ILE A 473 2.80 -13.29 40.77
N ARG A 474 1.70 -14.06 40.85
CA ARG A 474 1.76 -15.50 41.14
C ARG A 474 2.51 -16.30 40.06
N LYS A 475 2.41 -15.91 38.78
CA LYS A 475 3.20 -16.49 37.70
C LYS A 475 4.69 -16.16 37.76
N LEU A 476 5.07 -15.06 38.42
CA LEU A 476 6.47 -14.68 38.61
C LEU A 476 7.10 -15.36 39.81
N SER A 477 6.33 -15.68 40.86
CA SER A 477 6.81 -16.42 42.03
C SER A 477 7.11 -17.89 41.75
N THR A 478 6.60 -18.47 40.66
CA THR A 478 6.93 -19.83 40.21
C THR A 478 8.17 -19.89 39.32
N CYS A 479 8.72 -18.76 38.90
CA CYS A 479 10.02 -18.72 38.24
C CYS A 479 11.12 -18.76 39.30
N GLY A 480 11.93 -19.82 39.30
CA GLY A 480 13.14 -19.90 40.14
C GLY A 480 14.08 -18.72 39.91
N ARG A 481 14.98 -18.45 40.87
CA ARG A 481 15.88 -17.30 40.81
C ARG A 481 16.59 -17.22 39.45
N PRO A 482 16.52 -16.08 38.74
CA PRO A 482 17.21 -15.93 37.47
C PRO A 482 18.73 -16.05 37.71
N PRO A 483 19.48 -16.59 36.73
CA PRO A 483 20.93 -16.62 36.81
C PRO A 483 21.46 -15.19 37.00
N PRO A 484 22.57 -15.00 37.74
CA PRO A 484 23.15 -13.68 37.96
C PRO A 484 23.44 -13.03 36.62
N LEU A 485 22.87 -11.84 36.41
CA LEU A 485 23.07 -11.06 35.19
C LEU A 485 24.56 -10.75 35.04
N ALA A 486 25.12 -11.07 33.86
CA ALA A 486 26.46 -10.61 33.51
C ALA A 486 26.49 -9.07 33.59
N PRO A 487 27.52 -8.47 34.22
CA PRO A 487 27.60 -7.01 34.33
C PRO A 487 27.67 -6.40 32.92
N LEU A 488 26.66 -5.61 32.58
CA LEU A 488 26.61 -4.79 31.37
C LEU A 488 27.71 -3.72 31.48
N PRO A 489 28.66 -3.63 30.53
CA PRO A 489 29.60 -2.52 30.51
C PRO A 489 28.86 -1.27 30.02
N LEU A 490 28.36 -0.47 30.96
CA LEU A 490 27.86 0.88 30.70
C LEU A 490 29.06 1.78 30.42
N PHE A 491 29.47 1.91 29.16
CA PHE A 491 30.38 2.96 28.74
C PHE A 491 29.63 4.30 28.67
N SER A 492 29.49 4.97 29.81
CA SER A 492 29.18 6.40 29.87
C SER A 492 30.43 7.13 30.37
N ARG A 493 31.04 7.96 29.51
CA ARG A 493 32.18 8.82 29.82
C ARG A 493 31.74 10.27 30.01
N SER A 494 30.78 10.52 30.92
CA SER A 494 30.42 11.88 31.32
C SER A 494 30.37 11.97 32.86
N PRO A 495 31.10 12.91 33.49
CA PRO A 495 31.13 13.06 34.95
C PRO A 495 29.79 13.52 35.56
N GLU A 496 28.90 14.09 34.76
CA GLU A 496 27.66 14.75 35.22
C GLU A 496 26.50 13.77 35.49
N VAL A 497 26.52 12.57 34.91
CA VAL A 497 25.43 11.59 35.03
C VAL A 497 25.47 10.78 36.34
N LEU A 498 26.54 10.90 37.14
CA LEU A 498 26.71 10.17 38.40
C LEU A 498 26.16 10.88 39.65
N GLN A 499 25.78 12.16 39.57
CA GLN A 499 25.30 12.89 40.75
C GLN A 499 23.81 12.66 41.08
N ASP A 500 22.97 12.33 40.10
CA ASP A 500 21.51 12.35 40.28
C ASP A 500 20.81 10.98 40.30
N PHE A 501 21.54 9.87 40.28
CA PHE A 501 20.94 8.55 40.41
C PHE A 501 20.92 8.06 41.86
N ARG A 502 19.79 8.25 42.56
CA ARG A 502 19.52 7.60 43.86
C ARG A 502 18.64 6.36 43.66
N SER A 503 19.21 5.17 43.84
CA SER A 503 18.47 3.90 43.77
C SER A 503 17.62 3.68 45.04
N PRO A 504 16.38 3.15 44.98
CA PRO A 504 15.42 3.15 46.09
C PRO A 504 15.67 2.08 47.19
N CYS A 505 16.84 1.45 47.27
CA CYS A 505 17.12 0.42 48.26
C CYS A 505 18.46 0.68 48.95
N ARG A 506 18.46 1.52 49.99
CA ARG A 506 19.54 1.56 50.98
C ARG A 506 19.00 1.15 52.34
N VAL A 507 19.52 0.04 52.86
CA VAL A 507 19.48 -0.29 54.29
C VAL A 507 20.66 0.44 54.96
N PRO A 508 20.49 1.06 56.15
CA PRO A 508 21.56 1.78 56.83
C PRO A 508 22.61 0.82 57.38
N GLY A 509 23.89 1.08 57.13
CA GLY A 509 25.02 0.41 57.81
C GLY A 509 25.80 -0.58 56.96
N SER A 510 26.70 -0.09 56.11
CA SER A 510 27.96 -0.80 55.78
C SER A 510 28.97 0.17 55.15
N PRO A 511 30.29 0.01 55.41
CA PRO A 511 31.29 1.02 55.10
C PRO A 511 31.74 1.00 53.62
N LEU A 512 32.08 2.17 53.11
CA LEU A 512 32.67 2.39 51.78
C LEU A 512 34.03 1.68 51.67
N ARG A 513 34.16 0.68 50.81
CA ARG A 513 35.46 0.18 50.35
C ARG A 513 35.89 0.97 49.11
N SER A 514 36.97 1.73 49.25
CA SER A 514 37.72 2.34 48.16
C SER A 514 38.42 1.24 47.34
N PHE A 515 38.18 1.20 46.03
CA PHE A 515 39.02 0.46 45.10
C PHE A 515 40.04 1.43 44.50
N SER A 516 41.28 1.27 44.94
CA SER A 516 42.48 1.86 44.36
C SER A 516 42.87 1.13 43.06
N GLU A 517 43.19 1.90 42.03
CA GLU A 517 43.85 1.47 40.80
C GLU A 517 45.23 0.86 41.10
N SER A 518 45.56 -0.28 40.48
CA SER A 518 46.96 -0.64 40.22
C SER A 518 47.08 -1.48 38.95
N ASN A 519 47.88 -0.92 38.03
CA ASN A 519 48.30 -1.38 36.71
C ASN A 519 49.18 -2.65 36.70
N LYS A 520 49.33 -3.20 35.48
CA LYS A 520 50.35 -4.16 34.95
C LYS A 520 50.10 -5.63 35.36
N SER A 521 49.98 -6.60 34.46
CA SER A 521 50.78 -6.88 33.24
C SER A 521 49.94 -7.62 32.20
#